data_AF-A0A919JSV3-F1
#
_entry.id   AF-A0A919JSV3-F1
#
_cell.length_a   1.000
_cell.length_b   1.000
_cell.length_c   1.000
_cell.angle_alpha   90.00
_cell.angle_beta   90.00
_cell.angle_gamma   90.00
#
_symmetry.space_group_name_H-M   'P 1'
#
loop_
_entity.id
_entity.type
_entity.pdbx_description
1 polymer ?
#
loop_
_entity_poly.entity_id
_entity_poly.type
_entity_poly.pdbx_seq_one_letter_code
_entity_poly.pdbx_strand_id
1 'polypeptide(L)'
;MADWILVPCLVQLRTEFNRIAPDRDTTTDGSIGDTAHQNTVSDHNPDETGAVPIRDADSINEVHAVDVDVDLRVPGLTMERVVQFLLGRCRSGAENRLRYIIYNKRIWQASNGWAQQSYSGASPHTAHAHFSASYETAREASTASWHLEELVALTDAEIERIAARVEQRVWNHTEPNPYDNGATNRRMGGDLRMMEYRDDQRALATNVTRLDNQVIPMLKQTLALVSQLAGEPSATEPMIAVAVLSGMPPAVIAAAIPPELAKEVVSELMTRIR
;
A
#
# COMPACT_ATOMS: atom_id res chain seq x y z
N MET A 1 18.30 44.17 7.10
CA MET A 1 17.37 43.05 7.37
C MET A 1 16.46 43.52 8.49
N ALA A 2 15.25 42.96 8.61
CA ALA A 2 14.50 43.18 9.83
C ALA A 2 15.34 42.67 11.01
N ASP A 3 15.41 43.43 12.11
CA ASP A 3 16.20 43.07 13.30
C ASP A 3 15.55 41.93 14.12
N TRP A 4 14.66 41.14 13.51
CA TRP A 4 13.98 40.02 14.14
C TRP A 4 13.82 38.84 13.18
N ILE A 5 13.66 37.64 13.73
CA ILE A 5 13.30 36.43 12.98
C ILE A 5 12.00 35.82 13.49
N LEU A 6 11.25 35.12 12.63
CA LEU A 6 10.19 34.22 13.09
C LEU A 6 10.87 32.95 13.60
N VAL A 7 10.45 32.44 14.76
CA VAL A 7 11.03 31.23 15.34
C VAL A 7 11.03 30.07 14.33
N PRO A 8 12.11 29.28 14.24
CA PRO A 8 12.27 28.25 13.19
C PRO A 8 11.10 27.25 13.10
N CYS A 9 10.49 26.88 14.22
CA CYS A 9 9.35 25.96 14.22
C CYS A 9 8.12 26.56 13.50
N LEU A 10 7.86 27.86 13.65
CA LEU A 10 6.74 28.52 12.97
C LEU A 10 7.06 28.85 11.51
N VAL A 11 8.33 29.07 11.16
CA VAL A 11 8.77 29.09 9.76
C VAL A 11 8.45 27.75 9.08
N GLN A 12 8.75 26.64 9.75
CA GLN A 12 8.42 25.31 9.26
C GLN A 12 6.90 25.09 9.14
N LEU A 13 6.11 25.54 10.13
CA LEU A 13 4.64 25.45 10.09
C LEU A 13 4.07 26.17 8.86
N ARG A 14 4.47 27.42 8.65
CA ARG A 14 4.05 28.22 7.48
C ARG A 14 4.50 27.58 6.16
N THR A 15 5.71 27.01 6.13
CA THR A 15 6.22 26.29 4.96
C THR A 15 5.35 25.08 4.63
N GLU A 16 4.90 24.33 5.63
CA GLU A 16 4.01 23.19 5.43
C GLU A 16 2.61 23.61 4.97
N PHE A 17 2.05 24.70 5.51
CA PHE A 17 0.81 25.28 4.99
C PHE A 17 0.94 25.63 3.50
N ASN A 18 2.02 26.30 3.11
CA ASN A 18 2.28 26.64 1.70
C ASN A 18 2.47 25.39 0.83
N ARG A 19 2.95 24.28 1.39
CA ARG A 19 3.12 23.02 0.64
C ARG A 19 1.79 22.30 0.44
N ILE A 20 0.96 22.18 1.47
CA ILE A 20 -0.31 21.44 1.37
C ILE A 20 -1.40 22.26 0.67
N ALA A 21 -1.28 23.58 0.69
CA ALA A 21 -2.25 24.53 0.18
C ALA A 21 -1.54 25.68 -0.57
N PRO A 22 -0.91 25.40 -1.73
CA PRO A 22 -0.08 26.38 -2.44
C PRO A 22 -0.85 27.58 -2.99
N ASP A 23 -2.13 27.40 -3.30
CA ASP A 23 -2.99 28.45 -3.87
C ASP A 23 -3.87 29.16 -2.82
N ARG A 24 -3.67 28.89 -1.53
CA ARG A 24 -4.47 29.46 -0.43
C ARG A 24 -4.47 30.99 -0.46
N ASP A 25 -5.49 31.58 0.15
CA ASP A 25 -5.41 32.99 0.50
C ASP A 25 -4.29 33.20 1.53
N THR A 26 -3.59 34.33 1.41
CA THR A 26 -2.54 34.76 2.34
C THR A 26 -2.82 36.18 2.83
N THR A 27 -4.02 36.73 2.56
CA THR A 27 -4.37 38.12 2.85
C THR A 27 -4.27 38.44 4.33
N THR A 28 -4.65 37.48 5.19
CA THR A 28 -4.58 37.64 6.65
C THR A 28 -3.45 36.86 7.31
N ASP A 29 -2.47 36.41 6.54
CA ASP A 29 -1.23 35.90 7.11
C ASP A 29 -0.46 37.00 7.83
N GLY A 30 0.17 36.65 8.95
CA GLY A 30 0.92 37.59 9.76
C GLY A 30 1.95 36.91 10.64
N SER A 31 2.96 37.65 11.08
CA SER A 31 3.86 37.19 12.14
C SER A 31 4.26 38.34 13.05
N ILE A 32 4.71 39.45 12.47
CA ILE A 32 5.03 40.67 13.22
C ILE A 32 3.76 41.50 13.43
N GLY A 33 3.55 41.98 14.66
CA GLY A 33 2.46 42.90 14.98
C GLY A 33 2.64 44.24 14.26
N ASP A 34 1.55 44.93 13.92
CA ASP A 34 1.64 46.29 13.43
C ASP A 34 2.15 47.25 14.53
N THR A 35 2.48 48.49 14.16
CA THR A 35 2.99 49.49 15.11
C THR A 35 2.05 49.74 16.29
N ALA A 36 0.73 49.60 16.11
CA ALA A 36 -0.23 49.77 17.21
C ALA A 36 -0.19 48.56 18.15
N HIS A 37 -0.16 47.34 17.60
CA HIS A 37 -0.10 46.08 18.31
C HIS A 37 1.20 45.92 19.12
N GLN A 38 2.31 46.44 18.60
CA GLN A 38 3.61 46.46 19.28
C GLN A 38 3.64 47.27 20.59
N ASN A 39 2.61 48.10 20.85
CA ASN A 39 2.47 48.79 22.14
C ASN A 39 1.77 47.95 23.23
N THR A 40 1.38 46.71 22.92
CA THR A 40 0.73 45.78 23.85
C THR A 40 1.55 44.52 24.04
N VAL A 41 1.41 43.82 25.17
CA VAL A 41 2.08 42.53 25.39
C VAL A 41 1.53 41.50 24.41
N SER A 42 2.38 40.95 23.53
CA SER A 42 1.97 40.01 22.48
C SER A 42 3.15 39.16 21.98
N ASP A 43 2.87 37.94 21.54
CA ASP A 43 3.86 37.05 20.89
C ASP A 43 4.18 37.44 19.45
N HIS A 44 3.38 38.33 18.87
CA HIS A 44 3.66 38.98 17.60
C HIS A 44 4.74 40.05 17.72
N ASN A 45 5.19 40.36 18.94
CA ASN A 45 6.28 41.30 19.15
C ASN A 45 7.61 40.55 19.21
N PRO A 46 8.69 41.14 18.69
CA PRO A 46 10.02 40.57 18.86
C PRO A 46 10.37 40.56 20.35
N ASP A 47 10.87 39.45 20.86
CA ASP A 47 11.01 39.21 22.29
C ASP A 47 12.13 40.02 22.96
N GLU A 48 13.17 40.37 22.21
CA GLU A 48 14.26 41.20 22.73
C GLU A 48 13.90 42.68 22.76
N THR A 49 13.16 43.17 21.76
CA THR A 49 12.90 44.61 21.57
C THR A 49 11.48 45.05 21.92
N GLY A 50 10.53 44.13 21.98
CA GLY A 50 9.12 44.38 22.20
C GLY A 50 8.61 43.97 23.59
N ALA A 51 7.34 44.26 23.83
CA ALA A 51 6.63 43.80 25.01
C ALA A 51 6.10 42.39 24.76
N VAL A 52 6.70 41.40 25.42
CA VAL A 52 6.35 39.97 25.31
C VAL A 52 5.97 39.39 26.68
N PRO A 53 5.13 38.35 26.72
CA PRO A 53 4.72 37.74 27.98
C PRO A 53 5.85 36.94 28.65
N ILE A 54 6.79 36.45 27.87
CA ILE A 54 7.96 35.67 28.28
C ILE A 54 9.14 36.14 27.44
N ARG A 55 10.35 36.11 28.01
CA ARG A 55 11.61 36.22 27.27
C ARG A 55 12.31 34.88 27.39
N ASP A 56 12.86 34.39 26.29
CA ASP A 56 13.60 33.14 26.32
C ASP A 56 14.99 33.33 26.97
N ALA A 57 15.85 32.33 26.84
CA ALA A 57 17.15 32.31 27.50
C ALA A 57 18.28 32.91 26.65
N ASP A 58 18.06 33.19 25.37
CA ASP A 58 19.08 33.67 24.47
C ASP A 58 18.99 35.19 24.23
N SER A 59 19.46 35.68 23.09
CA SER A 59 19.48 37.11 22.76
C SER A 59 19.22 37.33 21.28
N ILE A 60 18.62 36.34 20.61
CA ILE A 60 18.10 36.44 19.27
C ILE A 60 16.74 37.14 19.42
N ASN A 61 16.50 38.18 18.61
CA ASN A 61 15.23 38.88 18.66
C ASN A 61 14.21 38.10 17.83
N GLU A 62 13.33 37.37 18.49
CA GLU A 62 12.45 36.37 17.89
C GLU A 62 10.97 36.74 18.04
N VAL A 63 10.18 36.39 17.04
CA VAL A 63 8.71 36.52 17.07
C VAL A 63 8.11 35.12 17.20
N HIS A 64 7.25 34.91 18.19
CA HIS A 64 6.75 33.59 18.60
C HIS A 64 5.30 33.36 18.17
N ALA A 65 4.76 34.17 17.27
CA ALA A 65 3.43 33.98 16.71
C ALA A 65 3.40 34.01 15.18
N VAL A 66 2.52 33.19 14.62
CA VAL A 66 2.15 33.22 13.20
C VAL A 66 0.63 33.11 13.06
N ASP A 67 0.08 33.99 12.23
CA ASP A 67 -1.30 33.93 11.77
C ASP A 67 -1.30 33.32 10.36
N VAL A 68 -2.21 32.37 10.14
CA VAL A 68 -2.41 31.73 8.84
C VAL A 68 -3.87 31.88 8.43
N ASP A 69 -4.09 32.42 7.23
CA ASP A 69 -5.42 32.62 6.67
C ASP A 69 -6.25 31.32 6.62
N VAL A 70 -7.56 31.45 6.82
CA VAL A 70 -8.48 30.30 6.87
C VAL A 70 -8.84 29.73 5.50
N ASP A 71 -8.73 30.51 4.42
CA ASP A 71 -9.10 30.06 3.07
C ASP A 71 -7.96 29.27 2.42
N LEU A 72 -7.90 27.97 2.76
CA LEU A 72 -6.87 27.05 2.29
C LEU A 72 -7.01 26.68 0.80
N ARG A 73 -8.16 26.90 0.16
CA ARG A 73 -8.43 26.55 -1.26
C ARG A 73 -8.07 25.11 -1.66
N VAL A 74 -8.11 24.17 -0.72
CA VAL A 74 -7.88 22.74 -0.95
C VAL A 74 -9.18 21.97 -0.70
N PRO A 75 -9.72 21.24 -1.70
CA PRO A 75 -10.95 20.48 -1.53
C PRO A 75 -10.90 19.53 -0.32
N GLY A 76 -11.85 19.68 0.61
CA GLY A 76 -11.96 18.81 1.80
C GLY A 76 -10.97 19.10 2.94
N LEU A 77 -10.13 20.13 2.80
CA LEU A 77 -9.27 20.64 3.87
C LEU A 77 -9.80 21.97 4.38
N THR A 78 -10.04 22.07 5.68
CA THR A 78 -10.48 23.31 6.34
C THR A 78 -9.50 23.67 7.46
N MET A 79 -9.42 24.95 7.83
CA MET A 79 -8.60 25.37 8.96
C MET A 79 -9.03 24.68 10.27
N GLU A 80 -10.33 24.38 10.45
CA GLU A 80 -10.81 23.58 11.58
C GLU A 80 -10.13 22.20 11.63
N ARG A 81 -10.03 21.53 10.47
CA ARG A 81 -9.40 20.21 10.39
C ARG A 81 -7.92 20.26 10.75
N VAL A 82 -7.21 21.30 10.30
CA VAL A 82 -5.80 21.52 10.64
C VAL A 82 -5.63 21.79 12.14
N VAL A 83 -6.44 22.69 12.71
CA VAL A 83 -6.40 23.00 14.15
C VAL A 83 -6.69 21.76 14.99
N GLN A 84 -7.73 20.97 14.67
CA GLN A 84 -8.04 19.75 15.42
C GLN A 84 -6.94 18.69 15.30
N PHE A 85 -6.28 18.58 14.15
CA PHE A 85 -5.13 17.70 13.96
C PHE A 85 -3.95 18.09 14.88
N LEU A 86 -3.56 19.37 14.85
CA LEU A 86 -2.49 19.89 15.70
C LEU A 86 -2.85 19.72 17.19
N LEU A 87 -4.09 20.03 17.59
CA LEU A 87 -4.56 19.79 18.96
C LEU A 87 -4.49 18.30 19.36
N GLY A 88 -4.79 17.37 18.45
CA GLY A 88 -4.64 15.94 18.68
C GLY A 88 -3.19 15.56 19.00
N ARG A 89 -2.23 16.09 18.23
CA ARG A 89 -0.79 15.89 18.48
C ARG A 89 -0.33 16.52 19.79
N CYS A 90 -0.84 17.70 20.10
CA CYS A 90 -0.52 18.38 21.35
C CYS A 90 -1.06 17.63 22.58
N ARG A 91 -2.29 17.10 22.50
CA ARG A 91 -2.91 16.30 23.56
C ARG A 91 -2.21 14.95 23.78
N SER A 92 -1.66 14.34 22.74
CA SER A 92 -0.90 13.10 22.86
C SER A 92 0.55 13.29 23.30
N GLY A 93 1.03 14.54 23.34
CA GLY A 93 2.44 14.88 23.62
C GLY A 93 3.38 14.71 22.41
N ALA A 94 2.85 14.36 21.23
CA ALA A 94 3.63 14.28 19.99
C ALA A 94 4.03 15.66 19.45
N GLU A 95 3.36 16.72 19.89
CA GLU A 95 3.70 18.10 19.57
C GLU A 95 3.77 18.93 20.85
N ASN A 96 4.93 19.51 21.14
CA ASN A 96 5.18 20.27 22.37
C ASN A 96 5.69 21.70 22.11
N ARG A 97 5.80 22.11 20.84
CA ARG A 97 6.37 23.41 20.43
C ARG A 97 5.37 24.55 20.49
N LEU A 98 4.07 24.28 20.60
CA LEU A 98 3.04 25.31 20.75
C LEU A 98 2.75 25.61 22.22
N ARG A 99 2.50 26.88 22.53
CA ARG A 99 1.97 27.33 23.81
C ARG A 99 0.45 27.48 23.78
N TYR A 100 -0.10 28.03 22.70
CA TYR A 100 -1.54 28.10 22.49
C TYR A 100 -1.91 28.26 21.01
N ILE A 101 -3.18 27.96 20.70
CA ILE A 101 -3.82 28.19 19.41
C ILE A 101 -5.09 29.01 19.66
N ILE A 102 -5.34 30.03 18.85
CA ILE A 102 -6.61 30.76 18.83
C ILE A 102 -7.23 30.65 17.44
N TYR A 103 -8.46 30.17 17.38
CA TYR A 103 -9.20 30.09 16.12
C TYR A 103 -10.70 30.13 16.34
N ASN A 104 -11.37 31.00 15.58
CA ASN A 104 -12.82 31.16 15.53
C ASN A 104 -13.43 31.32 16.94
N LYS A 105 -12.98 32.36 17.65
CA LYS A 105 -13.40 32.72 19.03
C LYS A 105 -13.18 31.61 20.06
N ARG A 106 -12.24 30.70 19.82
CA ARG A 106 -11.83 29.65 20.76
C ARG A 106 -10.33 29.71 20.98
N ILE A 107 -9.91 29.36 22.18
CA ILE A 107 -8.50 29.23 22.56
C ILE A 107 -8.25 27.86 23.18
N TRP A 108 -7.09 27.28 22.90
CA TRP A 108 -6.56 26.07 23.51
C TRP A 108 -5.11 26.33 23.90
N GLN A 109 -4.69 25.92 25.09
CA GLN A 109 -3.36 26.26 25.62
C GLN A 109 -2.71 25.08 26.33
N ALA A 110 -1.38 24.97 26.25
CA ALA A 110 -0.62 23.89 26.88
C ALA A 110 -0.88 23.79 28.39
N SER A 111 -0.97 24.94 29.07
CA SER A 111 -1.16 25.02 30.53
C SER A 111 -2.51 24.50 31.02
N ASN A 112 -3.50 24.36 30.14
CA ASN A 112 -4.82 23.79 30.49
C ASN A 112 -5.03 22.38 29.89
N GLY A 113 -3.97 21.74 29.39
CA GLY A 113 -4.06 20.44 28.73
C GLY A 113 -4.80 20.49 27.40
N TRP A 114 -4.78 21.63 26.70
CA TRP A 114 -5.46 21.83 25.40
C TRP A 114 -6.98 21.64 25.47
N ALA A 115 -7.58 22.01 26.62
CA ALA A 115 -9.02 22.13 26.78
C ALA A 115 -9.52 23.37 26.04
N GLN A 116 -10.66 23.24 25.36
CA GLN A 116 -11.28 24.35 24.63
C GLN A 116 -11.83 25.38 25.61
N GLN A 117 -11.49 26.65 25.39
CA GLN A 117 -12.07 27.78 26.10
C GLN A 117 -12.62 28.80 25.11
N SER A 118 -13.61 29.60 25.55
CA SER A 118 -14.08 30.74 24.76
C SER A 118 -13.01 31.82 24.74
N TYR A 119 -12.79 32.42 23.57
CA TYR A 119 -11.88 33.55 23.38
C TYR A 119 -12.68 34.82 23.08
N SER A 120 -12.41 35.88 23.83
CA SER A 120 -13.13 37.15 23.79
C SER A 120 -12.23 38.36 23.50
N GLY A 121 -11.00 38.11 23.01
CA GLY A 121 -10.11 39.18 22.59
C GLY A 121 -10.64 39.97 21.40
N ALA A 122 -10.09 41.17 21.18
CA ALA A 122 -10.59 42.13 20.20
C ALA A 122 -10.58 41.58 18.76
N SER A 123 -9.52 40.85 18.37
CA SER A 123 -9.52 40.07 17.13
C SER A 123 -10.20 38.73 17.36
N PRO A 124 -11.35 38.41 16.74
CA PRO A 124 -12.06 37.17 17.00
C PRO A 124 -11.43 35.93 16.32
N HIS A 125 -10.34 36.10 15.55
CA HIS A 125 -9.65 35.02 14.83
C HIS A 125 -10.58 34.22 13.91
N THR A 126 -11.47 34.91 13.19
CA THR A 126 -12.38 34.29 12.22
C THR A 126 -11.84 34.30 10.79
N ALA A 127 -10.81 35.11 10.51
CA ALA A 127 -10.18 35.22 9.20
C ALA A 127 -8.83 34.49 9.13
N HIS A 128 -8.17 34.27 10.26
CA HIS A 128 -6.95 33.47 10.39
C HIS A 128 -7.01 32.59 11.64
N ALA A 129 -6.21 31.53 11.66
CA ALA A 129 -5.83 30.83 12.89
C ALA A 129 -4.49 31.35 13.39
N HIS A 130 -4.41 31.63 14.68
CA HIS A 130 -3.20 32.10 15.35
C HIS A 130 -2.53 30.95 16.08
N PHE A 131 -1.22 30.81 15.85
CA PHE A 131 -0.38 29.79 16.47
C PHE A 131 0.76 30.48 17.24
N SER A 132 0.78 30.30 18.56
CA SER A 132 1.82 30.82 19.44
C SER A 132 2.75 29.70 19.88
N ALA A 133 4.05 29.89 19.65
CA ALA A 133 5.11 28.96 20.01
C ALA A 133 5.50 29.06 21.50
N SER A 134 6.16 28.00 21.97
CA SER A 134 6.92 28.01 23.22
C SER A 134 8.08 29.02 23.13
N TYR A 135 8.53 29.51 24.29
CA TYR A 135 9.75 30.30 24.50
C TYR A 135 10.89 29.40 25.03
N GLU A 136 10.88 28.14 24.60
CA GLU A 136 11.90 27.18 25.05
C GLU A 136 12.82 26.96 23.85
N THR A 137 14.08 27.38 23.98
CA THR A 137 15.08 27.43 22.91
C THR A 137 15.15 26.16 22.08
N ALA A 138 15.10 24.98 22.72
CA ALA A 138 15.12 23.71 21.99
C ALA A 138 13.87 23.47 21.12
N ARG A 139 12.70 23.97 21.53
CA ARG A 139 11.42 23.76 20.86
C ARG A 139 11.20 24.75 19.74
N GLU A 140 11.55 26.01 19.94
CA GLU A 140 11.38 27.05 18.93
C GLU A 140 12.40 26.93 17.80
N ALA A 141 13.63 26.48 18.10
CA ALA A 141 14.65 26.16 17.09
C ALA A 141 14.33 24.90 16.26
N SER A 142 13.35 24.08 16.65
CA SER A 142 13.06 22.81 15.99
C SER A 142 12.36 22.99 14.64
N THR A 143 13.00 22.47 13.58
CA THR A 143 12.46 22.43 12.21
C THR A 143 11.82 21.09 11.85
N ALA A 144 11.50 20.25 12.84
CA ALA A 144 10.80 18.99 12.61
C ALA A 144 9.45 19.20 11.93
N SER A 145 9.01 18.23 11.12
CA SER A 145 7.71 18.30 10.43
C SER A 145 6.57 18.53 11.43
N TRP A 146 5.58 19.34 11.06
CA TRP A 146 4.30 19.45 11.75
C TRP A 146 3.30 18.38 11.30
N HIS A 147 3.70 17.58 10.29
CA HIS A 147 2.95 16.48 9.72
C HIS A 147 1.68 16.92 8.99
N LEU A 148 1.61 18.18 8.51
CA LEU A 148 0.41 18.64 7.82
C LEU A 148 0.17 17.89 6.49
N GLU A 149 1.20 17.27 5.91
CA GLU A 149 1.06 16.37 4.76
C GLU A 149 0.08 15.22 5.00
N GLU A 150 -0.14 14.81 6.24
CA GLU A 150 -1.08 13.73 6.59
C GLU A 150 -2.55 14.14 6.39
N LEU A 151 -2.80 15.45 6.22
CA LEU A 151 -4.15 16.00 6.05
C LEU A 151 -4.62 16.07 4.61
N VAL A 152 -3.70 15.96 3.65
CA VAL A 152 -4.02 15.97 2.22
C VAL A 152 -3.90 14.56 1.66
N ALA A 153 -4.83 14.21 0.78
CA ALA A 153 -4.68 12.98 0.00
C ALA A 153 -3.45 13.11 -0.91
N LEU A 154 -2.73 12.01 -1.10
CA LEU A 154 -1.69 11.96 -2.13
C LEU A 154 -2.33 12.28 -3.48
N THR A 155 -1.73 13.23 -4.20
CA THR A 155 -2.14 13.53 -5.58
C THR A 155 -1.81 12.34 -6.49
N ASP A 156 -2.50 12.20 -7.61
CA ASP A 156 -2.18 11.15 -8.61
C ASP A 156 -0.71 11.22 -9.03
N ALA A 157 -0.15 12.42 -9.19
CA ALA A 157 1.27 12.61 -9.49
C ALA A 157 2.21 12.11 -8.39
N GLU A 158 1.84 12.26 -7.12
CA GLU A 158 2.61 11.71 -6.00
C GLU A 158 2.47 10.19 -5.92
N ILE A 159 1.27 9.66 -6.15
CA ILE A 159 1.01 8.23 -6.25
C ILE A 159 1.86 7.63 -7.38
N GLU A 160 1.88 8.25 -8.57
CA GLU A 160 2.71 7.82 -9.70
C GLU A 160 4.20 7.85 -9.38
N ARG A 161 4.69 8.93 -8.74
CA ARG A 161 6.11 9.00 -8.33
C ARG A 161 6.46 7.93 -7.30
N ILE A 162 5.58 7.67 -6.33
CA ILE A 162 5.78 6.64 -5.32
C ILE A 162 5.77 5.26 -5.99
N ALA A 163 4.78 4.99 -6.85
CA ALA A 163 4.67 3.76 -7.61
C ALA A 163 5.94 3.51 -8.45
N ALA A 164 6.42 4.50 -9.19
CA ALA A 164 7.64 4.38 -9.98
C ALA A 164 8.89 4.09 -9.12
N ARG A 165 9.01 4.71 -7.94
CA ARG A 165 10.13 4.43 -7.01
C ARG A 165 10.02 3.04 -6.39
N VAL A 166 8.82 2.59 -6.04
CA VAL A 166 8.57 1.25 -5.52
C VAL A 166 8.88 0.21 -6.59
N GLU A 167 8.38 0.39 -7.80
CA GLU A 167 8.66 -0.47 -8.95
C GLU A 167 10.16 -0.55 -9.21
N GLN A 168 10.87 0.58 -9.24
CA GLN A 168 12.33 0.59 -9.43
C GLN A 168 13.06 -0.15 -8.31
N ARG A 169 12.63 -0.01 -7.05
CA ARG A 169 13.24 -0.72 -5.91
C ARG A 169 12.98 -2.22 -5.99
N VAL A 170 11.75 -2.63 -6.27
CA VAL A 170 11.37 -4.03 -6.44
C VAL A 170 12.12 -4.64 -7.62
N TRP A 171 12.16 -3.95 -8.76
CA TRP A 171 12.88 -4.38 -9.95
C TRP A 171 14.37 -4.62 -9.68
N ASN A 172 15.00 -3.73 -8.92
CA ASN A 172 16.42 -3.80 -8.59
C ASN A 172 16.73 -4.65 -7.35
N HIS A 173 15.73 -5.08 -6.59
CA HIS A 173 15.94 -5.96 -5.44
C HIS A 173 16.57 -7.26 -5.92
N THR A 174 17.61 -7.70 -5.23
CA THR A 174 18.31 -8.95 -5.56
C THR A 174 18.06 -9.99 -4.50
N GLU A 175 17.70 -11.20 -4.93
CA GLU A 175 17.50 -12.36 -4.07
C GLU A 175 18.42 -13.52 -4.48
N PRO A 176 18.79 -14.43 -3.56
CA PRO A 176 19.56 -15.61 -3.91
C PRO A 176 18.84 -16.44 -4.97
N ASN A 177 19.57 -16.87 -5.99
CA ASN A 177 19.00 -17.63 -7.10
C ASN A 177 18.61 -19.05 -6.64
N PRO A 178 17.31 -19.43 -6.70
CA PRO A 178 16.87 -20.74 -6.23
C PRO A 178 17.30 -21.90 -7.14
N TYR A 179 17.82 -21.60 -8.34
CA TYR A 179 18.20 -22.62 -9.33
C TYR A 179 19.67 -23.04 -9.28
N ASP A 180 20.49 -22.33 -8.50
CA ASP A 180 21.91 -22.65 -8.34
C ASP A 180 22.31 -22.78 -6.86
N ASN A 181 21.36 -23.12 -5.99
CA ASN A 181 21.53 -23.17 -4.53
C ASN A 181 22.01 -21.85 -3.91
N GLY A 182 21.67 -20.70 -4.52
CA GLY A 182 22.07 -19.38 -4.03
C GLY A 182 23.52 -19.03 -4.36
N ALA A 183 24.15 -19.70 -5.32
CA ALA A 183 25.50 -19.39 -5.79
C ALA A 183 25.58 -18.02 -6.49
N THR A 184 24.47 -17.55 -7.05
CA THR A 184 24.36 -16.19 -7.61
C THR A 184 23.14 -15.44 -7.08
N ASN A 185 23.18 -14.11 -7.18
CA ASN A 185 22.03 -13.26 -6.90
C ASN A 185 21.33 -12.90 -8.22
N ARG A 186 20.00 -12.97 -8.22
CA ARG A 186 19.16 -12.55 -9.36
C ARG A 186 18.29 -11.36 -8.97
N ARG A 187 17.97 -10.51 -9.95
CA ARG A 187 17.06 -9.37 -9.75
C ARG A 187 15.61 -9.84 -9.80
N MET A 188 14.81 -9.44 -8.81
CA MET A 188 13.37 -9.71 -8.75
C MET A 188 12.61 -9.21 -9.98
N GLY A 189 13.08 -8.15 -10.65
CA GLY A 189 12.49 -7.71 -11.92
C GLY A 189 12.49 -8.78 -13.01
N GLY A 190 13.53 -9.63 -13.04
CA GLY A 190 13.57 -10.80 -13.92
C GLY A 190 12.52 -11.85 -13.54
N ASP A 191 12.29 -12.07 -12.25
CA ASP A 191 11.31 -13.03 -11.74
C ASP A 191 9.89 -12.59 -12.04
N LEU A 192 9.57 -11.31 -11.80
CA LEU A 192 8.26 -10.72 -12.09
C LEU A 192 7.93 -10.79 -13.58
N ARG A 193 8.89 -10.50 -14.47
CA ARG A 193 8.71 -10.67 -15.92
C ARG A 193 8.43 -12.13 -16.30
N MET A 194 9.00 -13.08 -15.57
CA MET A 194 8.82 -14.51 -15.84
C MET A 194 7.63 -15.12 -15.10
N MET A 195 6.95 -14.41 -14.19
CA MET A 195 5.78 -14.94 -13.47
C MET A 195 4.60 -15.19 -14.42
N GLU A 196 4.29 -14.23 -15.29
CA GLU A 196 3.25 -14.38 -16.32
C GLU A 196 3.55 -15.58 -17.24
N TYR A 197 4.82 -15.71 -17.69
CA TYR A 197 5.27 -16.87 -18.45
C TYR A 197 5.20 -18.20 -17.67
N ARG A 198 5.45 -18.19 -16.37
CA ARG A 198 5.40 -19.40 -15.52
C ARG A 198 3.98 -19.88 -15.33
N ASP A 199 3.01 -18.97 -15.17
CA ASP A 199 1.60 -19.30 -15.09
C ASP A 199 1.09 -19.88 -16.41
N ASP A 200 1.47 -19.27 -17.54
CA ASP A 200 1.18 -19.80 -18.88
C ASP A 200 1.82 -21.18 -19.12
N GLN A 201 3.07 -21.38 -18.71
CA GLN A 201 3.75 -22.67 -18.83
C GLN A 201 3.10 -23.75 -17.96
N ARG A 202 2.66 -23.41 -16.75
CA ARG A 202 1.93 -24.33 -15.85
C ARG A 202 0.56 -24.69 -16.43
N ALA A 203 -0.15 -23.72 -17.00
CA ALA A 203 -1.42 -23.94 -17.69
C ALA A 203 -1.24 -24.83 -18.94
N LEU A 204 -0.20 -24.59 -19.74
CA LEU A 204 0.14 -25.40 -20.91
C LEU A 204 0.49 -26.85 -20.51
N ALA A 205 1.33 -27.04 -19.49
CA ALA A 205 1.68 -28.38 -18.99
C ALA A 205 0.45 -29.16 -18.51
N THR A 206 -0.48 -28.48 -17.84
CA THR A 206 -1.76 -29.08 -17.40
C THR A 206 -2.60 -29.52 -18.61
N ASN A 207 -2.65 -28.71 -19.67
CA ASN A 207 -3.37 -29.03 -20.89
C ASN A 207 -2.74 -30.19 -21.68
N VAL A 208 -1.42 -30.28 -21.74
CA VAL A 208 -0.70 -31.40 -22.39
C VAL A 208 -1.00 -32.71 -21.67
N THR A 209 -0.90 -32.74 -20.33
CA THR A 209 -1.25 -33.94 -19.53
C THR A 209 -2.70 -34.37 -19.75
N ARG A 210 -3.63 -33.40 -19.88
CA ARG A 210 -5.04 -33.70 -20.17
C ARG A 210 -5.22 -34.31 -21.55
N LEU A 211 -4.53 -33.80 -22.57
CA LEU A 211 -4.56 -34.33 -23.93
C LEU A 211 -3.95 -35.74 -23.99
N ASP A 212 -2.83 -35.99 -23.32
CA ASP A 212 -2.20 -37.31 -23.26
C ASP A 212 -3.17 -38.37 -22.70
N ASN A 213 -3.87 -38.02 -21.61
CA ASN A 213 -4.87 -38.89 -21.00
C ASN A 213 -6.08 -39.18 -21.90
N GLN A 214 -6.35 -38.36 -22.92
CA GLN A 214 -7.44 -38.58 -23.89
C GLN A 214 -6.96 -39.30 -25.14
N VAL A 215 -5.79 -38.94 -25.68
CA VAL A 215 -5.27 -39.45 -26.95
C VAL A 215 -4.70 -40.86 -26.81
N ILE A 216 -4.04 -41.18 -25.70
CA ILE A 216 -3.47 -42.52 -25.47
C ILE A 216 -4.55 -43.62 -25.49
N PRO A 217 -5.71 -43.48 -24.80
CA PRO A 217 -6.79 -44.45 -24.91
C PRO A 217 -7.36 -44.58 -26.33
N MET A 218 -7.51 -43.48 -27.06
CA MET A 218 -8.03 -43.50 -28.44
C MET A 218 -7.07 -44.20 -29.41
N LEU A 219 -5.76 -43.97 -29.27
CA LEU A 219 -4.73 -44.71 -30.01
C LEU A 219 -4.79 -46.21 -29.72
N LYS A 220 -4.96 -46.60 -28.45
CA LYS A 220 -5.12 -48.01 -28.06
C LYS A 220 -6.37 -48.65 -28.67
N GLN A 221 -7.51 -47.93 -28.68
CA GLN A 221 -8.75 -48.39 -29.33
C GLN A 221 -8.59 -48.52 -30.85
N THR A 222 -7.93 -47.56 -31.49
CA THR A 222 -7.70 -47.57 -32.93
C THR A 222 -6.78 -48.72 -33.32
N LEU A 223 -5.71 -48.96 -32.55
CA LEU A 223 -4.81 -50.09 -32.74
C LEU A 223 -5.55 -51.43 -32.61
N ALA A 224 -6.44 -51.57 -31.62
CA ALA A 224 -7.28 -52.75 -31.47
C ALA A 224 -8.22 -52.98 -32.67
N LEU A 225 -8.80 -51.91 -33.23
CA LEU A 225 -9.64 -51.99 -34.43
C LEU A 225 -8.86 -52.37 -35.68
N VAL A 226 -7.66 -51.81 -35.86
CA VAL A 226 -6.77 -52.14 -36.99
C VAL A 226 -6.35 -53.61 -36.92
N SER A 227 -6.03 -54.11 -35.72
CA SER A 227 -5.76 -55.54 -35.50
C SER A 227 -6.97 -56.43 -35.83
N GLN A 228 -8.20 -55.99 -35.57
CA GLN A 228 -9.41 -56.72 -35.98
C GLN A 228 -9.63 -56.73 -37.50
N LEU A 229 -9.31 -55.64 -38.20
CA LEU A 229 -9.52 -55.49 -39.64
C LEU A 229 -8.42 -56.17 -40.49
N ALA A 230 -7.23 -56.37 -39.93
CA ALA A 230 -6.06 -56.89 -40.66
C ALA A 230 -6.01 -58.43 -40.83
N GLY A 231 -6.88 -59.20 -40.17
CA GLY A 231 -7.18 -60.59 -40.55
C GLY A 231 -6.05 -61.64 -40.46
N GLU A 232 -5.11 -61.56 -39.49
CA GLU A 232 -4.08 -62.60 -39.22
C GLU A 232 -3.67 -62.62 -37.71
N PRO A 233 -3.39 -63.77 -37.05
CA PRO A 233 -4.13 -65.03 -36.93
C PRO A 233 -4.77 -65.18 -35.51
N SER A 234 -5.59 -66.22 -35.33
CA SER A 234 -6.37 -66.58 -34.12
C SER A 234 -5.68 -66.36 -32.76
N ALA A 235 -6.43 -65.86 -31.77
CA ALA A 235 -6.01 -65.81 -30.37
C ALA A 235 -5.52 -67.19 -29.89
N THR A 236 -4.33 -67.22 -29.29
CA THR A 236 -3.76 -68.45 -28.71
C THR A 236 -4.28 -68.69 -27.29
N GLU A 237 -4.29 -69.94 -26.85
CA GLU A 237 -4.77 -70.34 -25.52
C GLU A 237 -4.12 -69.55 -24.35
N PRO A 238 -2.80 -69.23 -24.35
CA PRO A 238 -2.19 -68.39 -23.33
C PRO A 238 -2.74 -66.96 -23.29
N MET A 239 -3.12 -66.40 -24.45
CA MET A 239 -3.67 -65.05 -24.54
C MET A 239 -5.10 -64.99 -23.99
N ILE A 240 -5.86 -66.07 -24.16
CA ILE A 240 -7.21 -66.22 -23.58
C ILE A 240 -7.11 -66.34 -22.05
N ALA A 241 -6.16 -67.13 -21.54
CA ALA A 241 -5.95 -67.27 -20.09
C ALA A 241 -5.56 -65.94 -19.42
N VAL A 242 -4.67 -65.15 -20.06
CA VAL A 242 -4.29 -63.82 -19.56
C VAL A 242 -5.49 -62.86 -19.58
N ALA A 243 -6.32 -62.87 -20.62
CA ALA A 243 -7.50 -62.01 -20.71
C ALA A 243 -8.55 -62.32 -19.61
N VAL A 244 -8.77 -63.60 -19.30
CA VAL A 244 -9.65 -64.04 -18.21
C VAL A 244 -9.10 -63.59 -16.85
N LEU A 245 -7.82 -63.82 -16.59
CA LEU A 245 -7.17 -63.41 -15.34
C LEU A 245 -7.10 -61.88 -15.17
N SER A 246 -7.14 -61.13 -16.26
CA SER A 246 -7.17 -59.65 -16.27
C SER A 246 -8.57 -59.08 -16.03
N GLY A 247 -9.59 -59.92 -15.86
CA GLY A 247 -10.97 -59.49 -15.60
C GLY A 247 -11.67 -58.86 -16.81
N MET A 248 -11.25 -59.20 -18.04
CA MET A 248 -11.92 -58.70 -19.24
C MET A 248 -13.38 -59.19 -19.32
N PRO A 249 -14.30 -58.39 -19.88
CA PRO A 249 -15.70 -58.77 -19.98
C PRO A 249 -15.88 -60.08 -20.79
N PRO A 250 -16.69 -61.04 -20.33
CA PRO A 250 -16.85 -62.34 -21.00
C PRO A 250 -17.28 -62.24 -22.47
N ALA A 251 -18.08 -61.23 -22.82
CA ALA A 251 -18.51 -60.99 -24.20
C ALA A 251 -17.35 -60.59 -25.14
N VAL A 252 -16.35 -59.88 -24.60
CA VAL A 252 -15.15 -59.46 -25.36
C VAL A 252 -14.21 -60.64 -25.56
N ILE A 253 -14.06 -61.48 -24.54
CA ILE A 253 -13.28 -62.73 -24.64
C ILE A 253 -13.94 -63.68 -25.64
N ALA A 254 -15.26 -63.86 -25.57
CA ALA A 254 -16.01 -64.74 -26.47
C ALA A 254 -15.93 -64.31 -27.95
N ALA A 255 -15.93 -63.00 -28.22
CA ALA A 255 -15.80 -62.47 -29.57
C ALA A 255 -14.40 -62.68 -30.20
N ALA A 256 -13.39 -62.95 -29.37
CA ALA A 256 -12.02 -63.19 -29.80
C ALA A 256 -11.67 -64.67 -29.99
N ILE A 257 -12.57 -65.59 -29.59
CA ILE A 257 -12.38 -67.04 -29.77
C ILE A 257 -12.75 -67.40 -31.22
N PRO A 258 -11.86 -68.04 -31.99
CA PRO A 258 -12.18 -68.49 -33.34
C PRO A 258 -13.41 -69.40 -33.38
N PRO A 259 -14.28 -69.32 -34.40
CA PRO A 259 -15.51 -70.12 -34.48
C PRO A 259 -15.28 -71.64 -34.38
N GLU A 260 -14.13 -72.11 -34.86
CA GLU A 260 -13.75 -73.52 -34.84
C GLU A 260 -13.44 -74.00 -33.41
N LEU A 261 -12.73 -73.18 -32.62
CA LEU A 261 -12.43 -73.41 -31.19
C LEU A 261 -13.66 -73.18 -30.30
N ALA A 262 -14.57 -72.29 -30.70
CA ALA A 262 -15.79 -71.99 -29.94
C ALA A 262 -16.68 -73.24 -29.77
N LYS A 263 -16.73 -74.13 -30.77
CA LYS A 263 -17.49 -75.39 -30.67
C LYS A 263 -16.85 -76.40 -29.72
N GLU A 264 -15.51 -76.47 -29.67
CA GLU A 264 -14.78 -77.33 -28.75
C GLU A 264 -14.91 -76.83 -27.30
N VAL A 265 -14.78 -75.50 -27.09
CA VAL A 265 -14.97 -74.87 -25.77
C VAL A 265 -16.41 -75.06 -25.28
N VAL A 266 -17.41 -74.89 -26.14
CA VAL A 266 -18.82 -75.13 -25.78
C VAL A 266 -19.06 -76.61 -25.46
N SER A 267 -18.51 -77.56 -26.24
CA SER A 267 -18.61 -78.99 -25.94
C SER A 267 -17.95 -79.38 -24.61
N GLU A 268 -16.76 -78.84 -24.32
CA GLU A 268 -16.04 -79.08 -23.06
C GLU A 268 -16.81 -78.49 -21.87
N LEU A 269 -17.33 -77.26 -21.98
CA LEU A 269 -18.16 -76.64 -20.95
C LEU A 269 -19.45 -77.42 -20.71
N MET A 270 -20.14 -77.86 -21.76
CA MET A 270 -21.35 -78.69 -21.66
C MET A 270 -21.09 -80.07 -21.04
N THR A 271 -19.87 -80.60 -21.18
CA THR A 271 -19.45 -81.87 -20.57
C THR A 271 -19.16 -81.70 -19.08
N ARG A 272 -18.65 -80.54 -18.65
CA ARG A 272 -18.35 -80.22 -17.24
C ARG A 272 -19.55 -79.73 -16.43
N ILE A 273 -20.66 -79.36 -17.10
CA ILE A 273 -21.90 -78.86 -16.47
C ILE A 273 -22.95 -79.99 -16.29
N ARG A 274 -22.69 -81.20 -16.79
CA ARG A 274 -23.50 -82.40 -16.49
C ARG A 274 -23.04 -83.13 -15.23
#